data_AF-A0AAV0Q8A5-F1
#
_entry.id   AF-A0AAV0Q8A5-F1
#
_cell.length_a   1.000
_cell.length_b   1.000
_cell.length_c   1.000
_cell.angle_alpha   90.00
_cell.angle_beta   90.00
_cell.angle_gamma   90.00
#
_symmetry.space_group_name_H-M   'P 1'
#
loop_
_entity.id
_entity.type
_entity.pdbx_description
1 polymer ?
#
loop_
_entity_poly.entity_id
_entity_poly.type
_entity_poly.pdbx_seq_one_letter_code
_entity_poly.pdbx_strand_id
1 'polypeptide(L)'
;MAVVERITDAIGGFGLSDLFPSLKFIHVVTGYRAKLMELHKRADFVLEEIIHQHRAKADRKCKPHNDDDDDDDEEIEDIVDILLTIQRTEDLPLPLTTDGIKAVILDVFAGGMDTSASTTEWTMSKLVQNPNVLRLAQEEV
;
A
#
# COMPACT_ATOMS: atom_id res chain seq x y z
N MET A 1 -7.24 -3.13 -2.57
CA MET A 1 -7.62 -1.83 -1.97
C MET A 1 -8.47 -1.96 -0.70
N ALA A 2 -9.58 -2.72 -0.68
CA ALA A 2 -10.45 -2.83 0.51
C ALA A 2 -9.77 -3.31 1.82
N VAL A 3 -8.64 -4.04 1.73
CA VAL A 3 -7.86 -4.44 2.92
C VAL A 3 -7.13 -3.23 3.53
N VAL A 4 -6.56 -2.36 2.71
CA VAL A 4 -5.83 -1.16 3.15
C VAL A 4 -6.80 -0.18 3.80
N GLU A 5 -7.95 0.09 3.18
CA GLU A 5 -9.02 0.94 3.71
C GLU A 5 -9.50 0.48 5.10
N ARG A 6 -9.73 -0.83 5.28
CA ARG A 6 -10.12 -1.38 6.59
C ARG A 6 -9.02 -1.27 7.64
N ILE A 7 -7.76 -1.27 7.22
CA ILE A 7 -6.62 -1.09 8.12
C ILE A 7 -6.50 0.37 8.52
N THR A 8 -6.61 1.31 7.57
CA THR A 8 -6.59 2.75 7.85
C THR A 8 -7.75 3.15 8.76
N ASP A 9 -8.96 2.61 8.53
CA ASP A 9 -10.10 2.81 9.44
C ASP A 9 -9.85 2.25 10.84
N ALA A 10 -9.25 1.07 10.92
CA ALA A 10 -8.97 0.44 12.20
C ALA A 10 -7.95 1.27 13.00
N ILE A 11 -6.89 1.77 12.35
CA ILE A 11 -5.79 2.49 13.01
C ILE A 11 -6.13 3.98 13.21
N GLY A 12 -6.93 4.58 12.34
CA GLY A 12 -7.32 6.00 12.40
C GLY A 12 -8.44 6.32 13.39
N GLY A 13 -9.12 5.31 13.93
CA GLY A 13 -10.16 5.49 14.95
C GLY A 13 -9.58 5.76 16.35
N PHE A 14 -10.17 6.72 17.08
CA PHE A 14 -9.85 6.94 18.49
C PHE A 14 -10.28 5.75 19.37
N GLY A 15 -9.32 5.06 19.98
CA GLY A 15 -9.58 4.00 20.96
C GLY A 15 -9.68 4.54 22.40
N LEU A 16 -10.63 4.04 23.20
CA LEU A 16 -10.68 4.32 24.65
C LEU A 16 -9.39 3.93 25.40
N SER A 17 -8.65 2.98 24.83
CA SER A 17 -7.31 2.57 25.21
C SER A 17 -6.26 3.68 25.07
N ASP A 18 -6.42 4.56 24.10
CA ASP A 18 -5.44 5.61 23.77
C ASP A 18 -5.56 6.75 24.77
N LEU A 19 -6.77 6.96 25.31
CA LEU A 19 -7.03 7.85 26.46
C LEU A 19 -6.60 7.25 27.79
N PHE A 20 -6.72 5.93 27.96
CA PHE A 20 -6.42 5.24 29.22
C PHE A 20 -5.44 4.08 29.01
N PRO A 21 -4.12 4.37 28.93
CA PRO A 21 -3.09 3.37 28.68
C PRO A 21 -3.02 2.24 29.72
N SER A 22 -3.58 2.47 30.92
CA SER A 22 -3.69 1.49 32.00
C SER A 22 -4.81 0.47 31.80
N LEU A 23 -5.79 0.75 30.93
CA LEU A 23 -6.95 -0.11 30.65
C LEU A 23 -6.77 -0.93 29.37
N LYS A 24 -5.59 -1.54 29.18
CA LYS A 24 -5.24 -2.34 27.98
C LYS A 24 -6.18 -3.52 27.74
N PHE A 25 -6.92 -3.98 28.75
CA PHE A 25 -7.91 -5.05 28.61
C PHE A 25 -9.11 -4.63 27.75
N ILE A 26 -9.37 -3.32 27.59
CA ILE A 26 -10.48 -2.81 26.77
C ILE A 26 -10.36 -3.32 25.34
N HIS A 27 -9.17 -3.32 24.73
CA HIS A 27 -8.97 -3.87 23.38
C HIS A 27 -9.32 -5.35 23.23
N VAL A 28 -9.21 -6.11 24.32
CA VAL A 28 -9.53 -7.54 24.34
C VAL A 28 -11.04 -7.73 24.51
N VAL A 29 -11.66 -6.98 25.42
CA VAL A 29 -13.10 -7.05 25.70
C VAL A 29 -13.93 -6.50 24.52
N THR A 30 -13.45 -5.48 23.82
CA THR A 30 -14.12 -4.91 22.64
C THR A 30 -13.91 -5.73 21.37
N GLY A 31 -13.06 -6.76 21.40
CA GLY A 31 -12.72 -7.56 20.22
C GLY A 31 -11.82 -6.84 19.20
N TYR A 32 -11.41 -5.59 19.48
CA TYR A 32 -10.60 -4.77 18.59
C TYR A 32 -9.26 -5.44 18.26
N ARG A 33 -8.61 -6.08 19.24
CA ARG A 33 -7.37 -6.83 19.02
C ARG A 33 -7.54 -8.01 18.05
N ALA A 34 -8.66 -8.72 18.13
CA ALA A 34 -8.94 -9.84 17.23
C ALA A 34 -9.15 -9.34 15.79
N LYS A 35 -9.92 -8.24 15.63
CA LYS A 35 -10.11 -7.57 14.33
C LYS A 35 -8.79 -7.10 13.72
N LEU A 36 -7.92 -6.47 14.50
CA LEU A 36 -6.61 -6.00 14.01
C LEU A 36 -5.71 -7.16 13.57
N MET A 37 -5.72 -8.27 14.32
CA MET A 37 -4.95 -9.47 13.96
C MET A 37 -5.49 -10.13 12.67
N GLU A 38 -6.81 -10.15 12.48
CA GLU A 38 -7.42 -10.63 11.24
C GLU A 38 -7.04 -9.76 10.04
N LEU A 39 -7.11 -8.44 10.20
CA LEU A 39 -6.72 -7.49 9.15
C LEU A 39 -5.23 -7.60 8.81
N HIS A 40 -4.37 -7.71 9.82
CA HIS A 40 -2.94 -7.91 9.62
C HIS A 40 -2.64 -9.17 8.82
N LYS A 41 -3.28 -10.31 9.15
CA LYS A 41 -3.13 -11.56 8.39
C LYS A 41 -3.56 -11.42 6.93
N ARG A 42 -4.65 -10.70 6.67
CA ARG A 42 -5.12 -10.45 5.30
C ARG A 42 -4.15 -9.57 4.51
N ALA A 43 -3.63 -8.51 5.12
CA ALA A 43 -2.62 -7.67 4.48
C ALA A 43 -1.33 -8.44 4.22
N ASP A 44 -0.85 -9.19 5.21
CA ASP A 44 0.34 -10.02 5.09
C ASP A 44 0.23 -11.01 3.92
N PHE A 45 -0.91 -11.71 3.80
CA PHE A 45 -1.17 -12.61 2.67
C PHE A 45 -1.10 -11.90 1.31
N VAL A 46 -1.73 -10.73 1.17
CA VAL A 46 -1.72 -9.97 -0.09
C VAL A 46 -0.31 -9.48 -0.42
N LEU A 47 0.41 -8.96 0.57
CA LEU A 47 1.76 -8.43 0.36
C LEU A 47 2.77 -9.53 0.06
N GLU A 48 2.64 -10.70 0.69
CA GLU A 48 3.45 -11.88 0.37
C GLU A 48 3.23 -12.32 -1.08
N GLU A 49 1.97 -12.36 -1.55
CA GLU A 49 1.66 -12.71 -2.93
C GLU A 49 2.26 -11.71 -3.92
N ILE A 50 2.20 -10.41 -3.63
CA ILE A 50 2.85 -9.37 -4.44
C ILE A 50 4.35 -9.63 -4.51
N ILE A 51 5.02 -9.82 -3.37
CA ILE A 51 6.46 -10.08 -3.32
C ILE A 51 6.82 -11.36 -4.10
N HIS A 52 6.03 -12.42 -3.95
CA HIS A 52 6.23 -13.68 -4.66
C HIS A 52 6.16 -13.50 -6.18
N GLN A 53 5.19 -12.73 -6.69
CA GLN A 53 5.06 -12.44 -8.11
C GLN A 53 6.29 -11.69 -8.66
N HIS A 54 6.79 -10.68 -7.94
CA HIS A 54 7.98 -9.92 -8.36
C HIS A 54 9.26 -10.76 -8.30
N ARG A 55 9.39 -11.65 -7.30
CA ARG A 55 10.51 -12.62 -7.27
C ARG A 55 10.46 -13.59 -8.46
N ALA A 56 9.28 -14.16 -8.75
CA ALA A 56 9.11 -15.07 -9.88
C ALA A 56 9.36 -14.39 -11.24
N LYS A 57 8.99 -13.11 -11.36
CA LYS A 57 9.30 -12.24 -12.51
C LYS A 57 10.81 -12.07 -12.68
N ALA A 58 11.52 -11.71 -11.60
CA ALA A 58 12.97 -11.57 -11.62
C ALA A 58 13.69 -12.88 -12.00
N ASP A 59 13.25 -14.02 -11.48
CA ASP A 59 13.87 -15.32 -11.79
C ASP A 59 13.70 -15.73 -13.26
N ARG A 60 12.61 -15.29 -13.92
CA ARG A 60 12.41 -15.51 -15.36
C ARG A 60 13.39 -14.70 -16.21
N LYS A 61 13.70 -13.46 -15.81
CA LYS A 61 14.69 -12.60 -16.48
C LYS A 61 16.12 -13.15 -16.39
N CYS A 62 16.44 -13.95 -15.37
CA CYS A 62 17.77 -14.54 -15.21
C CYS A 62 17.99 -15.85 -16.02
N LYS A 63 16.96 -16.38 -16.70
CA LYS A 63 17.14 -17.54 -17.59
C LYS A 63 17.71 -17.06 -18.94
N PRO A 64 18.60 -17.85 -19.58
CA PRO A 64 19.10 -17.49 -20.91
C PRO A 64 17.92 -17.36 -21.88
N HIS A 65 17.73 -16.16 -22.42
CA HIS A 65 16.84 -15.96 -23.56
C HIS A 65 17.35 -16.80 -24.73
N ASN A 66 16.46 -17.53 -25.39
CA ASN A 66 16.71 -17.93 -26.76
C ASN A 66 16.51 -16.67 -27.62
N ASP A 67 17.44 -16.41 -28.52
CA ASP A 67 17.58 -15.16 -29.31
C ASP A 67 16.43 -14.84 -30.30
N ASP A 68 15.22 -15.40 -30.13
CA ASP A 68 14.14 -15.36 -31.12
C ASP A 68 12.85 -14.62 -30.67
N ASP A 69 12.78 -14.08 -29.45
CA ASP A 69 11.61 -13.31 -28.98
C ASP A 69 11.96 -11.81 -28.87
N ASP A 70 11.62 -11.06 -29.93
CA ASP A 70 11.56 -9.59 -29.98
C ASP A 70 10.44 -9.06 -29.06
N ASP A 71 10.50 -9.32 -27.75
CA ASP A 71 9.67 -8.63 -26.75
C ASP A 71 10.50 -7.48 -26.15
N ASP A 72 10.64 -6.41 -26.93
CA ASP A 72 11.09 -5.06 -26.52
C ASP A 72 10.06 -4.37 -25.59
N ASP A 73 9.37 -5.11 -24.74
CA ASP A 73 8.63 -4.54 -23.62
C ASP A 73 9.64 -4.35 -22.48
N GLU A 74 10.32 -3.20 -22.51
CA GLU A 74 11.17 -2.70 -21.43
C GLU A 74 10.29 -2.51 -20.18
N GLU A 75 10.06 -3.62 -19.48
CA GLU A 75 9.08 -3.74 -18.43
C GLU A 75 9.49 -2.83 -17.28
N ILE A 76 8.71 -1.75 -17.10
CA ILE A 76 9.02 -0.65 -16.19
C ILE A 76 9.27 -1.22 -14.78
N GLU A 77 10.47 -0.97 -14.27
CA GLU A 77 10.84 -1.32 -12.90
C GLU A 77 9.97 -0.52 -11.92
N ASP A 78 9.31 -1.23 -11.01
CA ASP A 78 8.50 -0.61 -9.97
C ASP A 78 9.20 -0.60 -8.60
N ILE A 79 8.56 0.04 -7.61
CA ILE A 79 9.11 0.18 -6.27
C ILE A 79 9.38 -1.17 -5.59
N VAL A 80 8.61 -2.22 -5.89
CA VAL A 80 8.80 -3.55 -5.30
C VAL A 80 10.05 -4.20 -5.87
N ASP A 81 10.27 -4.07 -7.18
CA ASP A 81 11.50 -4.52 -7.84
C ASP A 81 12.73 -3.84 -7.23
N ILE A 82 12.69 -2.51 -7.01
CA ILE A 82 13.78 -1.75 -6.38
C ILE A 82 14.04 -2.22 -4.94
N LEU A 83 12.99 -2.38 -4.13
CA LEU A 83 13.12 -2.84 -2.73
C LEU A 83 13.72 -4.26 -2.64
N LEU A 84 13.36 -5.15 -3.58
CA LEU A 84 13.93 -6.50 -3.67
C LEU A 84 15.41 -6.47 -4.10
N THR A 85 15.78 -5.58 -5.01
CA THR A 85 17.18 -5.35 -5.40
C THR A 85 17.98 -4.85 -4.20
N ILE A 86 17.49 -3.84 -3.46
CA ILE A 86 18.13 -3.33 -2.24
C ILE A 86 18.31 -4.43 -1.19
N GLN A 87 17.31 -5.31 -1.02
CA GLN A 87 17.41 -6.45 -0.10
C GLN A 87 18.55 -7.42 -0.49
N ARG A 88 18.81 -7.62 -1.79
CA ARG A 88 19.85 -8.53 -2.30
C ARG A 88 21.26 -7.96 -2.22
N THR A 89 21.42 -6.65 -2.39
CA THR A 89 22.75 -6.01 -2.41
C THR A 89 23.41 -6.00 -1.03
N GLU A 90 22.64 -6.16 0.06
CA GLU A 90 23.14 -6.22 1.45
C GLU A 90 24.02 -5.02 1.89
N ASP A 91 24.02 -3.91 1.14
CA ASP A 91 24.85 -2.73 1.39
C ASP A 91 24.38 -1.85 2.57
N LEU A 92 23.30 -2.23 3.23
CA LEU A 92 22.71 -1.46 4.32
C LEU A 92 23.27 -1.91 5.69
N PRO A 93 23.60 -0.96 6.60
CA PRO A 93 24.02 -1.29 7.98
C PRO A 93 22.98 -2.13 8.74
N LEU A 94 21.71 -2.03 8.36
CA LEU A 94 20.62 -2.88 8.82
C LEU A 94 19.99 -3.56 7.58
N PRO A 95 20.06 -4.88 7.46
CA PRO A 95 19.47 -5.60 6.33
C PRO A 95 17.97 -5.35 6.22
N LEU A 96 17.51 -5.05 5.01
CA LEU A 96 16.09 -4.87 4.71
C LEU A 96 15.38 -6.24 4.75
N THR A 97 14.57 -6.47 5.78
CA THR A 97 13.80 -7.72 5.92
C THR A 97 12.58 -7.73 5.01
N THR A 98 12.05 -8.92 4.71
CA THR A 98 10.79 -9.06 3.94
C THR A 98 9.63 -8.35 4.64
N ASP A 99 9.54 -8.42 5.97
CA ASP A 99 8.52 -7.68 6.73
C ASP A 99 8.72 -6.16 6.61
N GLY A 100 9.96 -5.69 6.53
CA GLY A 100 10.29 -4.29 6.23
C GLY A 100 9.80 -3.86 4.85
N ILE A 101 10.01 -4.69 3.81
CA ILE A 101 9.48 -4.45 2.46
C ILE A 101 7.95 -4.37 2.49
N LYS A 102 7.28 -5.34 3.12
CA LYS A 102 5.82 -5.34 3.29
C LYS A 102 5.32 -4.09 3.98
N ALA A 103 6.01 -3.63 5.02
CA ALA A 103 5.66 -2.42 5.76
C ALA A 103 5.76 -1.17 4.87
N VAL A 104 6.84 -1.01 4.10
CA VAL A 104 7.01 0.12 3.16
C VAL A 104 5.91 0.12 2.10
N ILE A 105 5.64 -1.03 1.49
CA ILE A 105 4.58 -1.16 0.48
C ILE A 105 3.23 -0.77 1.10
N LEU A 106 2.89 -1.28 2.28
CA LEU A 106 1.65 -0.98 2.96
C LEU A 106 1.51 0.52 3.29
N ASP A 107 2.58 1.16 3.74
CA ASP A 107 2.62 2.59 4.09
C ASP A 107 2.37 3.48 2.87
N VAL A 108 3.04 3.20 1.75
CA VAL A 108 2.85 3.92 0.48
C VAL A 108 1.41 3.79 -0.02
N PHE A 109 0.83 2.58 0.00
CA PHE A 109 -0.56 2.37 -0.42
C PHE A 109 -1.56 3.05 0.50
N ALA A 110 -1.36 2.98 1.83
CA ALA A 110 -2.24 3.61 2.79
C ALA A 110 -2.23 5.14 2.64
N GLY A 111 -1.04 5.75 2.61
CA GLY A 111 -0.90 7.20 2.49
C GLY A 111 -1.37 7.74 1.14
N GLY A 112 -1.04 7.07 0.04
CA GLY A 112 -1.37 7.52 -1.31
C GLY A 112 -2.86 7.42 -1.64
N MET A 113 -3.54 6.38 -1.19
CA MET A 113 -4.94 6.14 -1.53
C MET A 113 -5.90 7.08 -0.81
N ASP A 114 -5.77 7.20 0.52
CA ASP A 114 -6.73 7.96 1.33
C ASP A 114 -6.66 9.47 1.04
N THR A 115 -5.44 10.00 0.88
CA THR A 115 -5.22 11.43 0.62
C THR A 115 -5.68 11.85 -0.78
N SER A 116 -5.41 11.04 -1.80
CA SER A 116 -5.82 11.33 -3.19
C SER A 116 -7.33 11.19 -3.37
N ALA A 117 -7.94 10.16 -2.79
CA ALA A 117 -9.39 9.98 -2.78
C ALA A 117 -10.09 11.16 -2.07
N SER A 118 -9.65 11.51 -0.86
CA SER A 118 -10.18 12.64 -0.10
C SER A 118 -10.06 13.96 -0.88
N THR A 119 -8.90 14.21 -1.49
CA THR A 119 -8.67 15.44 -2.27
C THR A 119 -9.59 15.51 -3.49
N THR A 120 -9.79 14.39 -4.18
CA THR A 120 -10.66 14.30 -5.35
C THR A 120 -12.13 14.52 -4.95
N GLU A 121 -12.57 13.88 -3.87
CA GLU A 121 -13.92 14.05 -3.33
C GLU A 121 -14.19 15.51 -2.95
N TRP A 122 -13.26 16.15 -2.23
CA TRP A 122 -13.34 17.57 -1.90
C TRP A 122 -13.38 18.46 -3.13
N THR A 123 -12.53 18.17 -4.12
CA THR A 123 -12.48 18.93 -5.37
C THR A 123 -13.80 18.85 -6.11
N MET A 124 -14.34 17.64 -6.29
CA MET A 124 -15.64 17.43 -6.94
C MET A 124 -16.78 18.11 -6.17
N SER A 125 -16.79 18.01 -4.84
CA SER A 125 -17.76 18.70 -3.98
C SER A 125 -17.71 20.22 -4.17
N LYS A 126 -16.51 20.80 -4.26
CA LYS A 126 -16.32 22.24 -4.50
C LYS A 126 -16.72 22.66 -5.91
N LEU A 127 -16.45 21.85 -6.93
CA LEU A 127 -16.85 22.12 -8.31
C LEU A 127 -18.37 22.11 -8.46
N VAL A 128 -19.06 21.12 -7.90
CA VAL A 128 -20.53 21.04 -7.93
C VAL A 128 -21.18 22.24 -7.22
N GLN A 129 -20.56 22.75 -6.15
CA GLN A 129 -21.03 23.96 -5.45
C GLN A 129 -20.76 25.26 -6.22
N ASN A 130 -19.88 25.25 -7.24
CA ASN A 130 -19.50 26.44 -8.01
C ASN A 130 -19.64 26.19 -9.53
N PRO A 131 -20.88 26.22 -10.08
CA PRO A 131 -21.15 25.86 -11.48
C PRO A 131 -20.33 26.66 -12.51
N ASN A 132 -20.02 27.93 -12.21
CA ASN A 132 -19.19 28.77 -13.09
C ASN A 132 -17.76 28.25 -13.19
N VAL A 133 -17.17 27.80 -12.07
CA VAL A 133 -15.80 27.26 -12.04
C VAL A 133 -15.77 25.87 -12.69
N LEU A 134 -16.79 25.05 -12.43
CA LEU A 134 -16.94 23.74 -13.09
C LEU A 134 -17.02 23.86 -14.61
N ARG A 135 -17.81 24.82 -15.13
CA ARG A 135 -17.89 25.07 -16.59
C ARG A 135 -16.53 25.44 -17.18
N LEU A 136 -15.77 26.31 -16.51
CA LEU A 136 -14.43 26.70 -16.97
C LEU A 136 -13.47 25.50 -16.99
N ALA A 137 -13.47 24.67 -15.94
CA ALA A 137 -12.63 23.47 -15.88
C ALA A 137 -12.97 22.45 -16.97
N GLN A 138 -14.25 22.34 -17.37
CA GLN A 138 -14.68 21.49 -18.48
C GLN A 138 -14.31 22.07 -19.85
N GLU A 139 -14.24 23.39 -20.00
CA GLU A 139 -13.83 24.06 -21.25
C GLU A 139 -12.31 23.97 -21.47
N GLU A 140 -11.53 23.65 -20.44
CA GLU A 140 -10.06 23.56 -20.50
C GLU A 140 -9.52 22.22 -21.03
N VAL A 141 -10.33 21.15 -21.00
CA VAL A 141 -9.98 19.78 -21.44
C VAL A 141 -10.59 19.47 -22.80
#